data_AF-A0A834CRW5-F1
#
_entry.id   AF-A0A834CRW5-F1
#
_cell.length_a   1.000
_cell.length_b   1.000
_cell.length_c   1.000
_cell.angle_alpha   90.00
_cell.angle_beta   90.00
_cell.angle_gamma   90.00
#
_symmetry.space_group_name_H-M   'P 1'
#
loop_
_entity.id
_entity.type
_entity.pdbx_description
1 polymer ?
#
loop_
_entity_poly.entity_id
_entity_poly.type
_entity_poly.pdbx_seq_one_letter_code
_entity_poly.pdbx_strand_id
1 'polypeptide(L)'
;MLSSMHNDLMCEFEIYDTAKSMWEALKLKFGETSATRLRGLIMRFDSYKMRSDHIMKQHLRAMSTMIRELKSAGNNLTDEQQAQAVILSLPNSWENMSQNLTHNENIKDFDDISRHLELEAERLEATKPNHTAYVADSGSRKASRPKRKKSKNEMLDKLRRCQELLSAARGASVRRTS
;
A
#
# COMPACT_ATOMS: atom_id res chain seq x y z
N MET A 1 -9.63 40.32 -17.34
CA MET A 1 -9.14 39.08 -17.99
C MET A 1 -8.48 39.34 -19.33
N LEU A 2 -9.01 40.21 -20.21
CA LEU A 2 -8.34 40.59 -21.46
C LEU A 2 -7.14 41.54 -21.28
N SER A 3 -7.10 42.31 -20.18
CA SER A 3 -6.01 43.24 -19.85
C SER A 3 -4.65 42.58 -19.58
N SER A 4 -4.60 41.24 -19.51
CA SER A 4 -3.40 40.43 -19.30
C SER A 4 -2.89 39.76 -20.58
N MET A 5 -3.55 39.97 -21.73
CA MET A 5 -3.10 39.48 -23.04
C MET A 5 -2.21 40.51 -23.73
N HIS A 6 -1.21 40.04 -24.48
CA HIS A 6 -0.39 40.93 -25.32
C HIS A 6 -1.28 41.58 -26.39
N ASN A 7 -1.04 42.87 -26.67
CA ASN A 7 -1.86 43.68 -27.57
C ASN A 7 -2.07 43.02 -28.95
N ASP A 8 -1.04 42.35 -29.48
CA ASP A 8 -1.11 41.67 -30.78
C ASP A 8 -2.14 40.53 -30.81
N LEU A 9 -2.27 39.81 -29.68
CA LEU A 9 -3.31 38.78 -29.53
C LEU A 9 -4.67 39.41 -29.28
N MET A 10 -4.73 40.57 -28.63
CA MET A 10 -6.00 41.24 -28.33
C MET A 10 -6.70 41.68 -29.62
N CYS A 11 -5.95 42.27 -30.56
CA CYS A 11 -6.47 42.70 -31.87
C CYS A 11 -7.05 41.54 -32.70
N GLU A 12 -6.47 40.34 -32.60
CA GLU A 12 -6.92 39.17 -33.37
C GLU A 12 -8.32 38.68 -32.94
N PHE A 13 -8.64 38.80 -31.64
CA PHE A 13 -9.90 38.31 -31.08
C PHE A 13 -10.96 39.40 -30.92
N GLU A 14 -10.66 40.66 -31.23
CA GLU A 14 -11.62 41.78 -31.18
C GLU A 14 -12.73 41.67 -32.24
N ILE A 15 -12.54 40.84 -33.27
CA ILE A 15 -13.51 40.56 -34.34
C ILE A 15 -14.78 39.83 -33.87
N TYR A 16 -14.82 39.36 -32.61
CA TYR A 16 -15.93 38.59 -32.07
C TYR A 16 -16.90 39.47 -31.28
N ASP A 17 -18.13 39.60 -31.79
CA ASP A 17 -19.16 40.48 -31.22
C ASP A 17 -19.68 40.07 -29.83
N THR A 18 -19.40 38.83 -29.40
CA THR A 18 -19.88 38.31 -28.12
C THR A 18 -18.75 37.67 -27.32
N ALA A 19 -18.81 37.81 -26.00
CA ALA A 19 -17.86 37.13 -25.12
C ALA A 19 -17.85 35.60 -25.32
N LYS A 20 -19.01 35.02 -25.68
CA LYS A 20 -19.14 33.59 -25.96
C LYS A 20 -18.39 33.19 -27.24
N SER A 21 -18.58 33.92 -28.35
CA SER A 21 -17.88 33.61 -29.61
C SER A 21 -16.37 33.80 -29.47
N MET A 22 -15.95 34.83 -28.74
CA MET A 22 -14.54 35.05 -28.40
C MET A 22 -13.95 33.89 -27.57
N TRP A 23 -14.68 33.42 -26.55
CA TRP A 23 -14.24 32.30 -25.70
C TRP A 23 -14.12 30.99 -26.48
N GLU A 24 -15.09 30.66 -27.34
CA GLU A 24 -15.03 29.46 -28.18
C GLU A 24 -13.86 29.53 -29.18
N ALA A 25 -13.58 30.70 -29.76
CA ALA A 25 -12.43 30.90 -30.64
C ALA A 25 -11.09 30.72 -29.91
N LEU A 26 -10.97 31.27 -28.69
CA LEU A 26 -9.79 31.05 -27.84
C LEU A 26 -9.61 29.57 -27.50
N LYS A 27 -10.70 28.87 -27.17
CA LYS A 27 -10.69 27.44 -26.90
C LYS A 27 -10.32 26.62 -28.13
N LEU A 28 -10.77 27.01 -29.31
CA LEU A 28 -10.37 26.35 -30.56
C LEU A 28 -8.87 26.56 -30.84
N LYS A 29 -8.37 27.79 -30.69
CA LYS A 29 -6.98 28.12 -31.03
C LYS A 29 -5.96 27.60 -30.01
N PHE A 30 -6.31 27.60 -28.72
CA PHE A 30 -5.37 27.32 -27.63
C PHE A 30 -5.82 26.18 -26.70
N GLY A 31 -7.06 25.71 -26.81
CA GLY A 31 -7.59 24.66 -25.95
C GLY A 31 -7.21 23.24 -26.39
N GLU A 32 -6.70 23.09 -27.63
CA GLU A 32 -6.18 21.80 -28.08
C GLU A 32 -4.84 21.48 -27.43
N THR A 33 -4.73 20.26 -26.89
CA THR A 33 -3.44 19.77 -26.41
C THR A 33 -2.61 19.28 -27.59
N SER A 34 -1.41 19.84 -27.74
CA SER A 34 -0.49 19.42 -28.81
C SER A 34 -0.11 17.93 -28.68
N ALA A 35 0.07 17.26 -29.81
CA ALA A 35 0.44 15.84 -29.84
C ALA A 35 1.75 15.56 -29.08
N THR A 36 2.70 16.50 -29.09
CA THR A 36 3.97 16.37 -28.34
C THR A 36 3.74 16.43 -26.83
N ARG A 37 2.88 17.34 -26.35
CA ARG A 37 2.52 17.40 -24.92
C ARG A 37 1.78 16.14 -24.50
N LEU A 38 0.82 15.67 -25.29
CA LEU A 38 0.09 14.44 -25.00
C LEU A 38 1.04 13.23 -24.92
N ARG A 39 1.96 13.07 -25.88
CA ARG A 39 2.99 12.03 -25.83
C ARG A 39 3.83 12.10 -24.56
N GLY A 40 4.26 13.30 -24.15
CA GLY A 40 5.02 13.48 -22.92
C GLY A 40 4.24 13.06 -21.66
N LEU A 41 2.94 13.36 -21.60
CA LEU A 41 2.08 12.93 -20.49
C LEU A 41 1.92 11.41 -20.44
N ILE A 42 1.67 10.77 -21.58
CA ILE A 42 1.54 9.30 -21.67
C ILE A 42 2.84 8.63 -21.24
N MET A 43 3.99 9.07 -21.79
CA MET A 43 5.30 8.52 -21.42
C MET A 43 5.59 8.66 -19.93
N ARG A 44 5.27 9.82 -19.33
CA ARG A 44 5.46 10.04 -17.90
C ARG A 44 4.57 9.14 -17.06
N PHE A 45 3.32 8.92 -17.48
CA PHE A 45 2.38 8.04 -16.79
C PHE A 45 2.82 6.58 -16.86
N ASP A 46 3.13 6.05 -18.05
CA ASP A 46 3.48 4.64 -18.27
C ASP A 46 4.79 4.24 -17.58
N SER A 47 5.75 5.18 -17.50
CA SER A 47 7.04 4.95 -16.86
C SER A 47 7.05 5.27 -15.36
N TYR A 48 5.97 5.80 -14.80
CA TYR A 48 5.93 6.20 -13.40
C TYR A 48 6.03 4.99 -12.48
N LYS A 49 6.94 5.07 -11.50
CA LYS A 49 7.10 4.08 -10.44
C LYS A 49 7.02 4.76 -9.08
N MET A 50 6.49 4.04 -8.10
CA MET A 50 6.53 4.45 -6.71
C MET A 50 7.99 4.59 -6.25
N ARG A 51 8.32 5.76 -5.71
CA ARG A 51 9.65 6.01 -5.17
C ARG A 51 9.79 5.42 -3.78
N SER A 52 10.98 4.95 -3.41
CA SER A 52 11.25 4.34 -2.10
C SER A 52 11.10 5.30 -0.92
N ASP A 53 11.20 6.61 -1.16
CA ASP A 53 11.04 7.67 -0.17
C ASP A 53 9.59 8.16 -0.01
N HIS A 54 8.68 7.71 -0.87
CA HIS A 54 7.27 8.09 -0.79
C HIS A 54 6.43 7.07 -0.03
N ILE A 55 5.49 7.57 0.77
CA ILE A 55 4.42 6.74 1.34
C ILE A 55 3.33 6.48 0.28
N MET A 56 2.57 5.40 0.47
CA MET A 56 1.52 4.98 -0.49
C MET A 56 0.55 6.12 -0.86
N LYS A 57 0.11 6.92 0.11
CA LYS A 57 -0.80 8.06 -0.12
C LYS A 57 -0.22 9.11 -1.08
N GLN A 58 1.08 9.38 -1.00
CA GLN A 58 1.74 10.34 -1.89
C GLN A 58 1.83 9.80 -3.32
N HIS A 59 2.12 8.50 -3.44
CA HIS A 59 2.16 7.81 -4.72
C HIS A 59 0.79 7.83 -5.43
N LEU A 60 -0.28 7.46 -4.72
CA LEU A 60 -1.65 7.48 -5.26
C LEU A 60 -2.09 8.89 -5.67
N ARG A 61 -1.74 9.91 -4.86
CA ARG A 61 -2.02 11.31 -5.22
C ARG A 61 -1.32 11.73 -6.52
N ALA A 62 -0.08 11.29 -6.74
CA ALA A 62 0.64 11.57 -7.97
C ALA A 62 -0.01 10.86 -9.18
N MET A 63 -0.38 9.59 -9.03
CA MET A 63 -1.10 8.84 -10.08
C MET A 63 -2.43 9.50 -10.44
N SER A 64 -3.26 9.83 -9.45
CA SER A 64 -4.52 10.56 -9.66
C SER A 64 -4.31 11.89 -10.40
N THR A 65 -3.23 12.61 -10.07
CA THR A 65 -2.88 13.87 -10.76
C THR A 65 -2.57 13.62 -12.24
N MET A 66 -1.78 12.59 -12.56
CA MET A 66 -1.45 12.26 -13.96
C MET A 66 -2.67 11.78 -14.75
N ILE A 67 -3.56 10.98 -14.15
CA ILE A 67 -4.82 10.55 -14.76
C ILE A 67 -5.68 11.77 -15.12
N ARG A 68 -5.77 12.75 -14.21
CA ARG A 68 -6.51 14.01 -14.45
C ARG A 68 -5.86 14.85 -15.55
N GLU A 69 -4.54 14.91 -15.61
CA GLU A 69 -3.82 15.62 -16.67
C GLU A 69 -4.07 14.98 -18.04
N LEU A 70 -4.00 13.65 -18.15
CA LEU A 70 -4.31 12.91 -19.37
C LEU A 70 -5.76 13.14 -19.80
N LYS A 71 -6.72 13.06 -18.87
CA LYS A 71 -8.12 13.37 -19.14
C LYS A 71 -8.31 14.79 -19.68
N SER A 72 -7.64 15.78 -19.07
CA SER A 72 -7.67 17.17 -19.53
C SER A 72 -7.03 17.38 -20.90
N ALA A 73 -6.09 16.51 -21.28
CA ALA A 73 -5.45 16.49 -22.59
C ALA A 73 -6.26 15.73 -23.65
N GLY A 74 -7.48 15.28 -23.32
CA GLY A 74 -8.35 14.54 -24.24
C GLY A 74 -8.09 13.02 -24.26
N ASN A 75 -7.23 12.51 -23.37
CA ASN A 75 -6.96 11.07 -23.26
C ASN A 75 -7.71 10.47 -22.06
N ASN A 76 -8.87 9.89 -22.34
CA ASN A 76 -9.69 9.23 -21.33
C ASN A 76 -9.21 7.79 -21.15
N LEU A 77 -8.47 7.54 -20.06
CA LEU A 77 -8.08 6.19 -19.66
C LEU A 77 -9.30 5.42 -19.13
N THR A 78 -9.44 4.16 -19.54
CA THR A 78 -10.42 3.24 -18.92
C THR A 78 -10.01 2.92 -17.49
N ASP A 79 -10.97 2.45 -16.69
CA ASP A 79 -10.69 2.04 -15.31
C ASP A 79 -9.64 0.93 -15.27
N GLU A 80 -9.70 -0.02 -16.20
CA GLU A 80 -8.70 -1.09 -16.38
C GLU A 80 -7.30 -0.53 -16.67
N GLN A 81 -7.18 0.47 -17.55
CA GLN A 81 -5.89 1.10 -17.85
C GLN A 81 -5.31 1.81 -16.63
N GLN A 82 -6.15 2.50 -15.85
CA GLN A 82 -5.74 3.15 -14.62
C GLN A 82 -5.30 2.10 -13.59
N ALA A 83 -6.06 1.03 -13.45
CA ALA A 83 -5.79 -0.08 -12.55
C ALA A 83 -4.45 -0.75 -12.85
N GLN A 84 -4.26 -1.15 -14.11
CA GLN A 84 -3.03 -1.78 -14.58
C GLN A 84 -1.82 -0.88 -14.33
N ALA A 85 -1.94 0.43 -14.62
CA ALA A 85 -0.86 1.38 -14.38
C ALA A 85 -0.48 1.47 -12.90
N VAL A 86 -1.47 1.50 -11.99
CA VAL A 86 -1.20 1.51 -10.54
C VAL A 86 -0.48 0.23 -10.13
N ILE A 87 -0.98 -0.95 -10.50
CA ILE A 87 -0.37 -2.24 -10.14
C ILE A 87 1.09 -2.32 -10.64
N LEU A 88 1.33 -1.92 -11.89
CA LEU A 88 2.67 -1.94 -12.49
C LEU A 88 3.61 -0.90 -11.86
N SER A 89 3.09 0.16 -11.28
CA SER A 89 3.90 1.22 -10.66
C SER A 89 4.41 0.89 -9.26
N LEU A 90 3.85 -0.16 -8.63
CA LEU A 90 4.24 -0.60 -7.29
C LEU A 90 5.68 -1.14 -7.29
N PRO A 91 6.42 -0.97 -6.18
CA PRO A 91 7.77 -1.51 -6.05
C PRO A 91 7.72 -3.02 -5.77
N ASN A 92 8.83 -3.72 -6.00
CA ASN A 92 8.93 -5.17 -5.78
C ASN A 92 8.58 -5.61 -4.34
N SER A 93 8.74 -4.74 -3.34
CA SER A 93 8.34 -5.02 -1.95
C SER A 93 6.82 -5.18 -1.76
N TRP A 94 6.02 -4.84 -2.77
CA TRP A 94 4.57 -4.97 -2.82
C TRP A 94 4.09 -6.10 -3.72
N GLU A 95 4.98 -6.99 -4.18
CA GLU A 95 4.66 -8.07 -5.14
C GLU A 95 3.44 -8.91 -4.74
N ASN A 96 3.34 -9.30 -3.46
CA ASN A 96 2.18 -10.06 -2.97
C ASN A 96 0.86 -9.28 -3.14
N MET A 97 0.87 -7.98 -2.88
CA MET A 97 -0.31 -7.13 -3.07
C MET A 97 -0.59 -6.92 -4.56
N SER A 98 0.44 -6.69 -5.38
CA SER A 98 0.29 -6.60 -6.83
C SER A 98 -0.39 -7.84 -7.40
N GLN A 99 0.04 -9.04 -7.00
CA GLN A 99 -0.59 -10.30 -7.41
C GLN A 99 -2.04 -10.40 -6.92
N ASN A 100 -2.34 -9.98 -5.69
CA ASN A 100 -3.70 -9.98 -5.17
C ASN A 100 -4.63 -9.08 -5.99
N LEU A 101 -4.17 -7.87 -6.33
CA LEU A 101 -4.92 -6.92 -7.14
C LEU A 101 -5.15 -7.42 -8.57
N THR A 102 -4.16 -8.06 -9.19
CA THR A 102 -4.27 -8.57 -10.58
C THR A 102 -5.34 -9.65 -10.73
N HIS A 103 -5.58 -10.49 -9.71
CA HIS A 103 -6.49 -11.63 -9.81
C HIS A 103 -7.86 -11.35 -9.15
N ASN A 104 -8.09 -10.15 -8.62
CA ASN A 104 -9.32 -9.83 -7.89
C ASN A 104 -10.31 -9.06 -8.76
N GLU A 105 -11.28 -9.77 -9.33
CA GLU A 105 -12.32 -9.21 -10.22
C GLU A 105 -13.26 -8.19 -9.54
N ASN A 106 -13.25 -8.09 -8.21
CA ASN A 106 -14.07 -7.12 -7.49
C ASN A 106 -13.44 -5.72 -7.46
N ILE A 107 -12.16 -5.60 -7.82
CA ILE A 107 -11.41 -4.35 -7.80
C ILE A 107 -11.42 -3.80 -9.22
N LYS A 108 -12.23 -2.78 -9.47
CA LYS A 108 -12.55 -2.36 -10.85
C LYS A 108 -11.97 -1.01 -11.22
N ASP A 109 -11.86 -0.10 -10.27
CA ASP A 109 -11.48 1.28 -10.52
C ASP A 109 -10.31 1.75 -9.65
N PHE A 110 -9.86 2.96 -9.96
CA PHE A 110 -8.74 3.60 -9.25
C PHE A 110 -9.02 3.79 -7.76
N ASP A 111 -10.26 4.07 -7.38
CA ASP A 111 -10.64 4.33 -5.98
C ASP A 111 -10.64 3.03 -5.16
N ASP A 112 -11.09 1.93 -5.77
CA ASP A 112 -11.00 0.60 -5.18
C ASP A 112 -9.56 0.18 -4.91
N ILE A 113 -8.70 0.31 -5.92
CA ILE A 113 -7.27 -0.02 -5.80
C ILE A 113 -6.59 0.84 -4.75
N SER A 114 -6.88 2.15 -4.76
CA SER A 114 -6.33 3.09 -3.80
C SER A 114 -6.67 2.68 -2.37
N ARG A 115 -7.92 2.29 -2.11
CA ARG A 115 -8.37 1.84 -0.79
C ARG A 115 -7.64 0.58 -0.32
N HIS A 116 -7.51 -0.43 -1.20
CA HIS A 116 -6.79 -1.67 -0.88
C HIS A 116 -5.31 -1.42 -0.56
N LEU A 117 -4.66 -0.56 -1.33
CA LEU A 117 -3.27 -0.20 -1.11
C LEU A 117 -3.05 0.59 0.18
N GLU A 118 -3.96 1.51 0.51
CA GLU A 118 -3.89 2.26 1.77
C GLU A 118 -4.07 1.35 2.99
N LEU A 119 -5.04 0.43 2.95
CA LEU A 119 -5.27 -0.54 4.04
C LEU A 119 -4.06 -1.44 4.27
N GLU A 120 -3.43 -1.92 3.19
CA GLU A 120 -2.23 -2.74 3.32
C GLU A 120 -1.03 -1.93 3.81
N ALA A 121 -0.91 -0.66 3.39
CA ALA A 121 0.13 0.22 3.91
C ALA A 121 -0.02 0.38 5.44
N GLU A 122 -1.24 0.64 5.90
CA GLU A 122 -1.54 0.75 7.34
C GLU A 122 -1.25 -0.57 8.09
N ARG A 123 -1.63 -1.71 7.50
CA ARG A 123 -1.34 -3.03 8.07
C ARG A 123 0.17 -3.25 8.22
N LEU A 124 0.96 -2.91 7.19
CA LEU A 124 2.42 -3.04 7.22
C LEU A 124 3.04 -2.12 8.28
N GLU A 125 2.59 -0.87 8.40
CA GLU A 125 3.03 0.05 9.44
C GLU A 125 2.71 -0.47 10.85
N ALA A 126 1.54 -1.04 11.07
CA ALA A 126 1.13 -1.61 12.36
C ALA A 126 1.97 -2.84 12.78
N THR A 127 2.50 -3.58 11.80
CA THR A 127 3.39 -4.73 12.05
C THR A 127 4.85 -4.37 12.29
N LYS A 128 5.24 -3.11 12.07
CA LYS A 128 6.61 -2.67 12.40
C LYS A 128 6.80 -2.80 13.91
N PRO A 129 7.89 -3.41 14.39
CA PRO A 129 8.15 -3.54 15.81
C PRO A 129 8.41 -2.15 16.40
N ASN A 130 7.35 -1.52 16.90
CA ASN A 130 7.47 -0.31 17.70
C ASN A 130 8.29 -0.68 18.94
N HIS A 131 9.45 -0.03 19.10
CA HIS A 131 10.32 -0.21 20.28
C HIS A 131 9.67 0.27 21.59
N THR A 132 8.45 0.80 21.51
CA THR A 132 7.63 1.29 22.62
C THR A 132 6.36 0.45 22.72
N ALA A 133 6.51 -0.84 23.05
CA ALA A 133 5.42 -1.54 23.71
C ALA A 133 5.20 -0.85 25.06
N TYR A 134 4.21 0.04 25.14
CA TYR A 134 3.74 0.58 26.41
C TYR A 134 3.14 -0.61 27.17
N VAL A 135 3.96 -1.20 28.05
CA VAL A 135 3.50 -2.19 29.01
C VAL A 135 2.44 -1.47 29.83
N ALA A 136 1.18 -1.87 29.66
CA ALA A 136 0.14 -1.48 30.59
C ALA A 136 0.53 -2.06 31.96
N ASP A 137 1.05 -1.20 32.84
CA ASP A 137 1.25 -1.51 34.24
C ASP A 137 -0.14 -1.68 34.85
N SER A 138 -0.63 -2.92 34.84
CA SER A 138 -1.77 -3.29 35.66
C SER A 138 -1.28 -3.32 37.10
N GLY A 139 -1.41 -2.17 37.76
CA GLY A 139 -1.16 -2.02 39.18
C GLY A 139 -2.03 -2.99 39.98
N SER A 140 -1.46 -4.13 40.37
CA SER A 140 -1.96 -4.92 41.48
C SER A 140 -0.81 -5.59 42.22
N ARG A 141 -0.46 -4.95 43.35
CA ARG A 141 0.05 -5.52 44.60
C ARG A 141 1.38 -6.26 44.54
N LYS A 142 2.37 -5.61 45.16
CA LYS A 142 3.63 -6.14 45.66
C LYS A 142 3.49 -7.56 46.25
N ALA A 143 4.20 -8.50 45.66
CA ALA A 143 4.83 -9.61 46.37
C ALA A 143 6.10 -10.01 45.60
N SER A 144 7.24 -9.53 46.06
CA SER A 144 8.56 -9.95 45.61
C SER A 144 8.76 -11.44 45.92
N ARG A 145 8.77 -12.28 44.88
CA ARG A 145 9.14 -13.70 44.99
C ARG A 145 10.37 -13.97 44.12
N PRO A 146 11.50 -14.40 44.69
CA PRO A 146 12.72 -14.62 43.89
C PRO A 146 12.54 -15.83 42.96
N LYS A 147 12.89 -15.64 41.68
CA LYS A 147 12.98 -16.71 40.68
C LYS A 147 14.02 -17.74 41.12
N ARG A 148 13.56 -18.91 41.57
CA ARG A 148 14.40 -20.07 41.87
C ARG A 148 14.83 -20.71 40.55
N LYS A 149 16.14 -20.67 40.27
CA LYS A 149 16.81 -21.34 39.15
C LYS A 149 16.60 -22.86 39.31
N LYS A 150 15.88 -23.51 38.39
CA LYS A 150 15.70 -24.97 38.39
C LYS A 150 17.07 -25.63 38.20
N SER A 151 17.54 -26.33 39.23
CA SER A 151 18.82 -27.05 39.25
C SER A 151 18.66 -28.42 38.58
N LYS A 152 19.71 -28.86 37.86
CA LYS A 152 19.82 -30.15 37.16
C LYS A 152 19.48 -31.38 38.04
N ASN A 153 19.44 -31.24 39.37
CA ASN A 153 19.08 -32.32 40.29
C ASN A 153 17.62 -32.78 40.17
N GLU A 154 16.66 -31.89 39.83
CA GLU A 154 15.24 -32.28 39.73
C GLU A 154 14.97 -33.18 38.52
N MET A 155 15.78 -33.03 37.46
CA MET A 155 15.70 -33.89 36.26
C MET A 155 16.28 -35.28 36.53
N LEU A 156 17.37 -35.36 37.29
CA LEU A 156 17.98 -36.64 37.68
C LEU A 156 17.09 -37.43 38.65
N ASP A 157 16.40 -36.75 39.58
CA ASP A 157 15.43 -37.39 40.47
C ASP A 157 14.19 -37.94 39.74
N LYS A 158 13.71 -37.22 38.71
CA LYS A 158 12.63 -37.71 37.85
C LYS A 158 13.06 -38.90 37.00
N LEU A 159 14.29 -38.87 36.47
CA LEU A 159 14.86 -40.00 35.72
C LEU A 159 15.04 -41.24 36.60
N ARG A 160 15.53 -41.07 37.84
CA ARG A 160 15.66 -42.17 38.80
C ARG A 160 14.31 -42.80 39.14
N ARG A 161 13.28 -41.99 39.41
CA ARG A 161 11.92 -42.49 39.70
C ARG A 161 11.28 -43.19 38.50
N CYS A 162 11.49 -42.69 37.28
CA CYS A 162 11.02 -43.38 36.08
C CYS A 162 11.72 -44.74 35.88
N GLN A 163 13.01 -44.85 36.22
CA GLN A 163 13.75 -46.10 36.11
C GLN A 163 13.29 -47.13 37.17
N GLU A 164 12.97 -46.69 38.39
CA GLU A 164 12.42 -47.56 39.44
C GLU A 164 11.03 -48.11 39.07
N LEU A 165 10.16 -47.29 38.47
CA LEU A 165 8.84 -47.71 38.01
C LEU A 165 8.91 -48.71 36.85
N LEU A 166 9.85 -48.54 35.92
CA LEU A 166 10.08 -49.48 34.81
C LEU A 166 10.61 -50.84 35.31
N SER A 167 11.48 -50.84 36.32
CA SER A 167 11.98 -52.07 36.96
C SER A 167 10.86 -52.80 37.72
N ALA A 168 9.98 -52.07 38.41
CA ALA A 168 8.81 -52.66 39.08
C ALA A 168 7.81 -53.28 38.09
N ALA A 169 7.59 -52.65 36.94
CA ALA A 169 6.71 -53.17 35.90
C ALA A 169 7.25 -54.46 35.24
N ARG A 170 8.57 -54.58 35.06
CA ARG A 170 9.21 -55.80 34.55
C ARG A 170 9.14 -56.97 35.55
N GLY A 171 9.19 -56.69 36.85
CA GLY A 171 9.03 -57.70 37.92
C GLY A 171 7.61 -58.24 38.09
N ALA A 172 6.59 -57.53 37.58
CA ALA A 172 5.19 -57.95 37.66
C ALA A 172 4.76 -58.86 36.49
N SER A 173 5.52 -58.86 35.37
CA SER A 173 5.21 -59.71 34.20
C SER A 173 5.73 -61.15 34.32
N VAL A 174 6.72 -61.41 35.19
CA VAL A 174 7.32 -62.75 35.37
C VAL A 174 6.54 -63.61 36.40
N ARG A 175 5.65 -63.02 37.19
CA ARG A 175 4.87 -63.71 38.24
C ARG A 175 3.43 -64.08 37.86
N ARG A 176 3.06 -63.97 36.58
CA ARG A 176 1.71 -64.32 36.10
C ARG A 176 1.67 -65.49 35.10
N THR A 177 2.80 -66.19 34.94
CA THR A 177 2.92 -67.46 34.20
C THR A 177 3.75 -68.45 35.00
N SER A 178 3.16 -68.98 36.07
CA SER A 178 3.50 -70.27 36.69
C SER A 178 2.27 -70.78 37.40
#